data_AF-A0AA95DY30-F1
#
_entry.id   AF-A0AA95DY30-F1
#
_cell.length_a   1.000
_cell.length_b   1.000
_cell.length_c   1.000
_cell.angle_alpha   90.00
_cell.angle_beta   90.00
_cell.angle_gamma   90.00
#
_symmetry.space_group_name_H-M   'P 1'
#
loop_
_entity.id
_entity.type
_entity.pdbx_description
1 polymer ?
#
loop_
_entity_poly.entity_id
_entity_poly.type
_entity_poly.pdbx_seq_one_letter_code
_entity_poly.pdbx_strand_id
1 'polypeptide(L)'
;MLPQTTDLATVETTDNGSLLSPRSRTYALTESWESGGVGLSDTSQGLASHIWRAWTDGKAIYIQRSDLPNDTSKTLLAAPNITEVDLTFDQNMRPVLAYVSGGIAKLYWYDTVSQSQTITDFPNVQNPRVSLDDKRAFNTANSDVIFAYINNDQLCCRYQRERYGIEHVLHQLPPKTQLVKIGMGAANRFLFDTKEPK
;
A
#
# COMPACT_ATOMS: atom_id res chain seq x y z
N MET A 1 -24.92 41.37 -9.77
CA MET A 1 -24.73 40.36 -8.70
C MET A 1 -23.83 39.29 -9.30
N LEU A 2 -22.52 39.38 -9.04
CA LEU A 2 -21.52 38.43 -9.56
C LEU A 2 -21.51 37.19 -8.66
N PRO A 3 -21.38 35.97 -9.20
CA PRO A 3 -21.32 34.77 -8.38
C PRO A 3 -20.01 34.75 -7.58
N GLN A 4 -20.14 34.48 -6.29
CA GLN A 4 -19.02 34.30 -5.38
C GLN A 4 -18.18 33.09 -5.82
N THR A 5 -16.88 33.32 -5.89
CA THR A 5 -15.84 32.29 -5.97
C THR A 5 -16.02 31.30 -4.82
N THR A 6 -16.33 30.04 -5.13
CA THR A 6 -16.24 28.93 -4.18
C THR A 6 -14.78 28.74 -3.83
N ASP A 7 -14.41 29.08 -2.60
CA ASP A 7 -13.13 28.74 -2.01
C ASP A 7 -12.91 27.22 -2.15
N LEU A 8 -11.81 26.87 -2.83
CA LEU A 8 -11.26 25.52 -2.79
C LEU A 8 -10.95 25.24 -1.32
N ALA A 9 -11.56 24.19 -0.77
CA ALA A 9 -11.31 23.76 0.59
C ALA A 9 -9.80 23.62 0.80
N THR A 10 -9.23 24.55 1.57
CA THR A 10 -7.92 24.37 2.20
C THR A 10 -8.00 23.06 2.95
N VAL A 11 -7.19 22.09 2.53
CA VAL A 11 -6.91 20.91 3.33
C VAL A 11 -6.35 21.43 4.64
N GLU A 12 -7.19 21.42 5.67
CA GLU A 12 -6.69 21.52 7.04
C GLU A 12 -5.60 20.48 7.16
N THR A 13 -4.41 20.98 7.48
CA THR A 13 -3.18 20.24 7.75
C THR A 13 -3.46 18.79 8.13
N THR A 14 -3.01 17.90 7.25
CA THR A 14 -2.95 16.44 7.40
C THR A 14 -3.13 15.98 8.84
N ASP A 15 -4.17 15.19 9.06
CA ASP A 15 -4.39 14.41 10.28
C ASP A 15 -3.03 13.85 10.76
N ASN A 16 -2.44 14.46 11.80
CA ASN A 16 -1.12 14.11 12.36
C ASN A 16 -1.19 12.76 13.13
N GLY A 17 -2.13 11.90 12.75
CA GLY A 17 -2.27 10.56 13.27
C GLY A 17 -1.06 9.75 12.87
N SER A 18 -0.37 9.17 13.85
CA SER A 18 0.61 8.14 13.55
C SER A 18 -0.12 6.92 12.97
N LEU A 19 0.42 6.36 11.88
CA LEU A 19 -0.01 5.07 11.35
C LEU A 19 0.03 4.02 12.48
N LEU A 20 -0.88 3.05 12.44
CA LEU A 20 -0.84 1.93 13.38
C LEU A 20 0.43 1.10 13.16
N SER A 21 0.93 0.50 14.25
CA SER A 21 1.98 -0.52 14.16
C SER A 21 1.48 -1.68 13.29
N PRO A 22 2.33 -2.29 12.43
CA PRO A 22 3.77 -2.04 12.31
C PRO A 22 4.14 -0.93 11.31
N ARG A 23 3.18 -0.29 10.65
CA ARG A 23 3.44 0.72 9.60
C ARG A 23 4.06 2.02 10.13
N SER A 24 3.87 2.35 11.41
CA SER A 24 4.59 3.48 12.05
C SER A 24 6.11 3.31 12.11
N ARG A 25 6.66 2.11 11.94
CA ARG A 25 8.11 1.85 12.01
C ARG A 25 8.85 2.53 10.88
N THR A 26 10.03 3.09 11.13
CA THR A 26 10.93 3.54 10.07
C THR A 26 11.64 2.34 9.43
N TYR A 27 11.59 2.24 8.10
CA TYR A 27 12.28 1.21 7.32
C TYR A 27 12.70 1.76 5.96
N ALA A 28 13.65 1.09 5.30
CA ALA A 28 14.10 1.46 3.96
C ALA A 28 13.02 1.17 2.91
N LEU A 29 13.11 1.81 1.74
CA LEU A 29 12.18 1.57 0.63
C LEU A 29 12.17 0.11 0.13
N THR A 30 13.25 -0.64 0.39
CA THR A 30 13.42 -2.04 0.00
C THR A 30 12.81 -3.03 1.00
N GLU A 31 11.99 -2.54 1.93
CA GLU A 31 11.36 -3.33 2.97
C GLU A 31 10.00 -2.74 3.37
N SER A 32 9.06 -3.59 3.77
CA SER A 32 7.79 -3.17 4.35
C SER A 32 7.32 -4.14 5.43
N TRP A 33 6.53 -3.61 6.36
CA TRP A 33 5.96 -4.32 7.49
C TRP A 33 4.46 -4.12 7.53
N GLU A 34 3.73 -5.21 7.77
CA GLU A 34 2.27 -5.19 7.75
C GLU A 34 1.68 -6.16 8.78
N SER A 35 0.50 -5.82 9.32
CA SER A 35 -0.32 -6.76 10.08
C SER A 35 -1.03 -7.75 9.15
N GLY A 36 -0.92 -9.03 9.46
CA GLY A 36 -1.56 -10.12 8.72
C GLY A 36 -2.06 -11.22 9.64
N GLY A 37 -2.66 -12.24 9.04
CA GLY A 37 -3.13 -13.46 9.69
C GLY A 37 -2.05 -14.51 9.88
N VAL A 38 -2.48 -15.72 10.23
CA VAL A 38 -1.60 -16.84 10.62
C VAL A 38 -0.80 -17.40 9.44
N GLY A 39 -1.33 -17.34 8.22
CA GLY A 39 -0.66 -17.86 7.03
C GLY A 39 -1.11 -17.15 5.77
N LEU A 40 -0.36 -17.35 4.69
CA LEU A 40 -0.79 -16.90 3.37
C LEU A 40 -2.03 -17.69 2.96
N SER A 41 -3.06 -17.00 2.46
CA SER A 41 -4.37 -17.58 2.15
C SER A 41 -5.10 -18.20 3.36
N ASP A 42 -4.70 -17.87 4.59
CA ASP A 42 -5.29 -18.40 5.82
C ASP A 42 -5.76 -17.27 6.75
N THR A 43 -7.08 -17.09 6.82
CA THR A 43 -7.76 -16.07 7.61
C THR A 43 -8.26 -16.58 8.97
N SER A 44 -7.92 -17.81 9.36
CA SER A 44 -8.50 -18.50 10.54
C SER A 44 -8.28 -17.79 11.88
N GLN A 45 -7.33 -16.86 11.95
CA GLN A 45 -7.05 -16.05 13.15
C GLN A 45 -7.27 -14.54 12.94
N GLY A 46 -7.96 -14.16 11.86
CA GLY A 46 -8.15 -12.76 11.46
C GLY A 46 -6.92 -12.16 10.76
N LEU A 47 -7.06 -10.92 10.25
CA LEU A 47 -6.05 -10.25 9.41
C LEU A 47 -5.04 -9.41 10.19
N ALA A 48 -5.11 -9.42 11.52
CA ALA A 48 -4.25 -8.59 12.38
C ALA A 48 -3.64 -9.37 13.55
N SER A 49 -3.46 -10.69 13.41
CA SER A 49 -2.96 -11.55 14.48
C SER A 49 -1.44 -11.66 14.55
N HIS A 50 -0.74 -11.42 13.43
CA HIS A 50 0.72 -11.46 13.35
C HIS A 50 1.28 -10.27 12.56
N ILE A 51 2.58 -10.06 12.73
CA ILE A 51 3.35 -9.08 11.95
C ILE A 51 4.09 -9.83 10.84
N TRP A 52 4.04 -9.28 9.64
CA TRP A 52 4.72 -9.78 8.45
C TRP A 52 5.71 -8.75 7.94
N ARG A 53 6.78 -9.25 7.32
CA ARG A 53 7.84 -8.47 6.68
C ARG A 53 7.94 -8.92 5.22
N ALA A 54 7.99 -7.97 4.30
CA ALA A 54 8.50 -8.19 2.95
C ALA A 54 9.77 -7.38 2.73
N TRP A 55 10.72 -7.92 1.97
CA TRP A 55 11.95 -7.21 1.61
C TRP A 55 12.47 -7.68 0.26
N THR A 56 13.37 -6.90 -0.33
CA THR A 56 14.02 -7.24 -1.59
C THR A 56 15.53 -7.17 -1.50
N ASP A 57 16.22 -8.04 -2.24
CA ASP A 57 17.66 -7.99 -2.51
C ASP A 57 17.97 -7.38 -3.91
N GLY A 58 16.96 -6.79 -4.55
CA GLY A 58 17.02 -6.28 -5.91
C GLY A 58 16.75 -7.33 -7.01
N LYS A 59 16.65 -8.62 -6.68
CA LYS A 59 16.41 -9.73 -7.62
C LYS A 59 15.13 -10.50 -7.33
N ALA A 60 14.67 -10.47 -6.08
CA ALA A 60 13.42 -11.05 -5.67
C ALA A 60 12.80 -10.27 -4.51
N ILE A 61 11.51 -10.49 -4.27
CA ILE A 61 10.79 -10.07 -3.07
C ILE A 61 10.55 -11.31 -2.21
N TYR A 62 11.00 -11.24 -0.97
CA TYR A 62 10.82 -12.26 0.05
C TYR A 62 9.75 -11.83 1.04
N ILE A 63 9.11 -12.80 1.68
CA ILE A 63 8.12 -12.57 2.74
C ILE A 63 8.34 -13.53 3.90
N GLN A 64 8.09 -13.03 5.12
CA GLN A 64 8.16 -13.83 6.33
C GLN A 64 7.23 -13.27 7.41
N ARG A 65 6.65 -14.17 8.20
CA ARG A 65 5.98 -13.81 9.47
C ARG A 65 7.04 -13.63 10.54
N SER A 66 7.04 -12.49 11.23
CA SER A 66 8.19 -12.04 12.01
C SER A 66 8.46 -12.81 13.30
N ASP A 67 7.49 -13.60 13.75
CA ASP A 67 7.55 -14.48 14.91
C ASP A 67 8.00 -15.92 14.56
N LEU A 68 8.22 -16.21 13.28
CA LEU A 68 8.73 -17.51 12.84
C LEU A 68 10.27 -17.49 12.69
N PRO A 69 10.92 -18.66 12.77
CA PRO A 69 12.35 -18.79 12.49
C PRO A 69 12.76 -18.23 11.12
N ASN A 70 13.97 -17.65 11.03
CA ASN A 70 14.44 -16.94 9.83
C ASN A 70 14.48 -17.81 8.54
N ASP A 71 14.65 -19.11 8.66
CA ASP A 71 14.65 -20.09 7.57
C ASP A 71 13.26 -20.36 6.97
N THR A 72 12.19 -19.78 7.53
CA THR A 72 10.82 -19.91 7.01
C THR A 72 10.44 -18.89 5.93
N SER A 73 11.37 -18.02 5.52
CA SER A 73 11.12 -17.02 4.49
C SER A 73 10.74 -17.67 3.15
N LYS A 74 9.82 -17.04 2.42
CA LYS A 74 9.38 -17.49 1.10
C LYS A 74 9.71 -16.45 0.05
N THR A 75 10.09 -16.88 -1.15
CA THR A 75 10.15 -15.99 -2.32
C THR A 75 8.72 -15.79 -2.85
N LEU A 76 8.24 -14.55 -2.87
CA LEU A 76 6.94 -14.21 -3.47
C LEU A 76 7.04 -13.99 -4.97
N LEU A 77 8.07 -13.27 -5.40
CA LEU A 77 8.23 -12.84 -6.78
C LEU A 77 9.72 -12.68 -7.10
N ALA A 78 10.17 -13.24 -8.21
CA ALA A 78 11.47 -12.94 -8.79
C ALA A 78 11.31 -11.86 -9.87
N ALA A 79 12.06 -10.77 -9.74
CA ALA A 79 12.11 -9.70 -10.74
C ALA A 79 13.44 -8.94 -10.59
N PRO A 80 14.07 -8.50 -11.69
CA PRO A 80 15.33 -7.78 -11.61
C PRO A 80 15.14 -6.32 -11.20
N ASN A 81 16.21 -5.71 -10.70
CA ASN A 81 16.33 -4.27 -10.45
C ASN A 81 15.19 -3.70 -9.60
N ILE A 82 14.83 -4.39 -8.52
CA ILE A 82 13.78 -3.94 -7.59
C ILE A 82 14.37 -2.88 -6.65
N THR A 83 13.72 -1.72 -6.56
CA THR A 83 14.22 -0.58 -5.76
C THR A 83 13.28 -0.15 -4.64
N GLU A 84 12.00 -0.52 -4.72
CA GLU A 84 10.99 -0.22 -3.71
C GLU A 84 10.05 -1.42 -3.55
N VAL A 85 9.56 -1.66 -2.33
CA VAL A 85 8.49 -2.61 -2.02
C VAL A 85 7.63 -2.12 -0.86
N ASP A 86 6.31 -2.25 -1.01
CA ASP A 86 5.33 -2.10 0.05
C ASP A 86 4.37 -3.31 0.04
N LEU A 87 4.03 -3.84 1.21
CA LEU A 87 3.26 -5.08 1.38
C LEU A 87 1.94 -4.79 2.04
N THR A 88 0.86 -5.35 1.49
CA THR A 88 -0.34 -5.62 2.26
C THR A 88 -0.93 -6.99 1.96
N PHE A 89 -2.08 -7.31 2.58
CA PHE A 89 -2.85 -8.50 2.27
C PHE A 89 -4.27 -8.12 1.88
N ASP A 90 -4.86 -8.88 0.95
CA ASP A 90 -6.30 -8.81 0.74
C ASP A 90 -7.08 -9.50 1.87
N GLN A 91 -8.41 -9.45 1.80
CA GLN A 91 -9.31 -10.02 2.79
C GLN A 91 -9.16 -11.53 2.96
N ASN A 92 -8.55 -12.21 1.98
CA ASN A 92 -8.30 -13.64 1.99
C ASN A 92 -6.86 -13.98 2.41
N MET A 93 -6.12 -13.03 3.01
CA MET A 93 -4.70 -13.21 3.34
C MET A 93 -3.79 -13.50 2.13
N ARG A 94 -4.18 -13.04 0.94
CA ARG A 94 -3.32 -13.12 -0.25
C ARG A 94 -2.44 -11.88 -0.30
N PRO A 95 -1.12 -12.02 -0.51
CA PRO A 95 -0.21 -10.89 -0.55
C PRO A 95 -0.56 -9.98 -1.73
N VAL A 96 -0.51 -8.68 -1.48
CA VAL A 96 -0.55 -7.62 -2.48
C VAL A 96 0.70 -6.77 -2.32
N LEU A 97 1.45 -6.57 -3.41
CA LEU A 97 2.71 -5.82 -3.39
C LEU A 97 2.63 -4.63 -4.33
N ALA A 98 2.92 -3.44 -3.82
CA ALA A 98 3.36 -2.31 -4.62
C ALA A 98 4.89 -2.35 -4.67
N TYR A 99 5.48 -2.36 -5.86
CA TYR A 99 6.94 -2.40 -5.98
C TYR A 99 7.43 -1.67 -7.23
N VAL A 100 8.69 -1.28 -7.24
CA VAL A 100 9.34 -0.67 -8.41
C VAL A 100 10.40 -1.62 -8.94
N SER A 101 10.33 -1.96 -10.22
CA SER A 101 11.31 -2.80 -10.92
C SER A 101 11.68 -2.16 -12.25
N GLY A 102 12.98 -1.95 -12.49
CA GLY A 102 13.46 -1.31 -13.71
C GLY A 102 12.92 0.12 -13.90
N GLY A 103 12.64 0.83 -12.81
CA GLY A 103 12.08 2.18 -12.84
C GLY A 103 10.57 2.26 -13.11
N ILE A 104 9.88 1.11 -13.21
CA ILE A 104 8.43 1.05 -13.43
C ILE A 104 7.75 0.56 -12.14
N ALA A 105 6.75 1.30 -11.67
CA ALA A 105 5.90 0.86 -10.57
C ALA A 105 4.97 -0.25 -11.03
N LYS A 106 4.77 -1.24 -10.17
CA LYS A 106 4.02 -2.46 -10.46
C LYS A 106 3.17 -2.83 -9.24
N LEU A 107 2.00 -3.39 -9.51
CA LEU A 107 1.13 -3.97 -8.49
C LEU A 107 1.01 -5.47 -8.74
N TYR A 108 1.41 -6.28 -7.76
CA TYR A 108 1.15 -7.71 -7.71
C TYR A 108 -0.10 -7.95 -6.87
N TRP A 109 -1.16 -8.50 -7.46
CA TRP A 109 -2.46 -8.65 -6.82
C TRP A 109 -3.27 -9.82 -7.39
N TYR A 110 -4.25 -10.31 -6.63
CA TYR A 110 -5.10 -11.41 -7.07
C TYR A 110 -6.27 -10.91 -7.94
N ASP A 111 -6.26 -11.30 -9.21
CA ASP A 111 -7.32 -11.01 -10.15
C ASP A 111 -8.42 -12.07 -10.07
N THR A 112 -9.63 -11.66 -9.68
CA THR A 112 -10.80 -12.54 -9.54
C THR A 112 -11.41 -13.04 -10.86
N VAL A 113 -11.12 -12.37 -11.98
CA VAL A 113 -11.58 -12.76 -13.32
C VAL A 113 -10.65 -13.85 -13.88
N SER A 114 -9.33 -13.65 -13.80
CA SER A 114 -8.37 -14.68 -14.21
C SER A 114 -8.16 -15.78 -13.14
N GLN A 115 -8.65 -15.54 -11.92
CA GLN A 115 -8.49 -16.39 -10.74
C GLN A 115 -7.02 -16.66 -10.38
N SER A 116 -6.14 -15.70 -10.67
CA SER A 116 -4.69 -15.83 -10.51
C SER A 116 -4.06 -14.58 -9.93
N GLN A 117 -2.88 -14.75 -9.33
CA GLN A 117 -2.00 -13.61 -9.06
C GLN A 117 -1.54 -13.03 -10.40
N THR A 118 -1.61 -11.71 -10.52
CA THR A 118 -1.24 -10.98 -11.73
C THR A 118 -0.36 -9.78 -11.37
N ILE A 119 0.35 -9.26 -12.36
CA ILE A 119 1.16 -8.05 -12.24
C ILE A 119 0.58 -7.01 -13.21
N THR A 120 0.31 -5.82 -12.70
CA THR A 120 -0.11 -4.67 -13.50
C THR A 120 0.95 -3.59 -13.44
N ASP A 121 1.33 -3.07 -14.60
CA ASP A 121 2.34 -2.02 -14.74
C ASP A 121 1.70 -0.63 -14.71
N PHE A 122 2.31 0.29 -13.96
CA PHE A 122 1.89 1.69 -13.85
C PHE A 122 3.09 2.58 -14.22
N PRO A 123 3.25 2.93 -15.51
CA PRO A 123 4.33 3.81 -15.93
C PRO A 123 4.12 5.23 -15.41
N ASN A 124 5.22 5.95 -15.17
CA ASN A 124 5.25 7.37 -14.77
C ASN A 124 4.67 7.70 -13.38
N VAL A 125 4.32 6.70 -12.57
CA VAL A 125 3.91 6.92 -11.17
C VAL A 125 5.10 6.79 -10.23
N GLN A 126 5.08 7.56 -9.15
CA GLN A 126 6.16 7.65 -8.17
C GLN A 126 5.68 7.20 -6.79
N ASN A 127 6.60 6.64 -6.01
CA ASN A 127 6.38 6.22 -4.63
C ASN A 127 5.12 5.35 -4.43
N PRO A 128 5.03 4.21 -5.12
CA PRO A 128 3.87 3.32 -5.01
C PRO A 128 3.78 2.73 -3.60
N ARG A 129 2.62 2.87 -2.96
CA ARG A 129 2.29 2.30 -1.64
C ARG A 129 0.97 1.55 -1.69
N VAL A 130 0.82 0.55 -0.83
CA VAL A 130 -0.37 -0.31 -0.81
C VAL A 130 -0.77 -0.64 0.63
N SER A 131 -2.07 -0.59 0.94
CA SER A 131 -2.59 -1.06 2.22
C SER A 131 -4.08 -1.42 2.14
N LEU A 132 -4.49 -2.49 2.84
CA LEU A 132 -5.89 -2.74 3.15
C LEU A 132 -6.39 -1.67 4.12
N ASP A 133 -7.45 -0.96 3.73
CA ASP A 133 -7.97 0.18 4.47
C ASP A 133 -8.46 -0.20 5.87
N ASP A 134 -9.22 -1.29 5.99
CA ASP A 134 -9.76 -1.78 7.24
C ASP A 134 -9.61 -3.29 7.38
N LYS A 135 -8.80 -3.70 8.36
CA LYS A 135 -8.50 -5.10 8.68
C LYS A 135 -9.47 -5.71 9.70
N ARG A 136 -10.42 -4.94 10.23
CA ARG A 136 -11.34 -5.38 11.30
C ARG A 136 -12.40 -6.32 10.74
N ALA A 137 -12.65 -7.42 11.46
CA ALA A 137 -13.52 -8.51 11.01
C ALA A 137 -14.96 -8.09 10.66
N PHE A 138 -15.48 -7.03 11.28
CA PHE A 138 -16.84 -6.55 10.98
C PHE A 138 -16.94 -5.77 9.65
N ASN A 139 -15.81 -5.32 9.08
CA ASN A 139 -15.80 -4.46 7.91
C ASN A 139 -15.27 -5.15 6.64
N THR A 140 -15.11 -6.47 6.65
CA THR A 140 -14.56 -7.25 5.53
C THR A 140 -15.29 -7.00 4.20
N ALA A 141 -16.60 -6.75 4.24
CA ALA A 141 -17.40 -6.53 3.03
C ALA A 141 -17.21 -5.14 2.39
N ASN A 142 -16.74 -4.14 3.15
CA ASN A 142 -16.55 -2.78 2.65
C ASN A 142 -15.08 -2.37 2.57
N SER A 143 -14.16 -3.22 3.05
CA SER A 143 -12.73 -2.96 2.98
C SER A 143 -12.22 -3.17 1.57
N ASP A 144 -11.18 -2.43 1.24
CA ASP A 144 -10.51 -2.46 -0.06
C ASP A 144 -9.00 -2.35 0.14
N VAL A 145 -8.26 -3.11 -0.65
CA VAL A 145 -6.84 -2.83 -0.82
C VAL A 145 -6.69 -1.57 -1.68
N ILE A 146 -6.13 -0.52 -1.09
CA ILE A 146 -5.85 0.76 -1.73
C ILE A 146 -4.42 0.73 -2.25
N PHE A 147 -4.25 1.00 -3.54
CA PHE A 147 -2.97 1.26 -4.19
C PHE A 147 -2.86 2.77 -4.44
N ALA A 148 -1.85 3.44 -3.88
CA ALA A 148 -1.67 4.88 -3.98
C ALA A 148 -0.26 5.24 -4.42
N TYR A 149 -0.13 6.39 -5.08
CA TYR A 149 1.12 6.87 -5.68
C TYR A 149 0.99 8.35 -6.00
N ILE A 150 2.11 8.94 -6.45
CA ILE A 150 2.15 10.29 -6.99
C ILE A 150 2.24 10.24 -8.51
N ASN A 151 1.38 10.99 -9.19
CA ASN A 151 1.38 11.14 -10.65
C ASN A 151 1.26 12.64 -10.98
N ASN A 152 2.24 13.22 -11.68
CA ASN A 152 2.27 14.66 -11.99
C ASN A 152 1.97 15.57 -10.78
N ASP A 153 2.69 15.33 -9.66
CA ASP A 153 2.50 16.03 -8.39
C ASP A 153 1.09 15.88 -7.78
N GLN A 154 0.28 14.92 -8.22
CA GLN A 154 -1.01 14.59 -7.62
C GLN A 154 -0.92 13.33 -6.78
N LEU A 155 -1.49 13.36 -5.58
CA LEU A 155 -1.78 12.16 -4.82
C LEU A 155 -2.95 11.44 -5.50
N CYS A 156 -2.69 10.26 -6.03
CA CYS A 156 -3.68 9.42 -6.69
C CYS A 156 -3.86 8.10 -5.94
N CYS A 157 -5.03 7.50 -6.07
CA CYS A 157 -5.25 6.12 -5.65
C CYS A 157 -6.09 5.32 -6.65
N ARG A 158 -6.02 4.00 -6.50
CA ARG A 158 -6.80 3.02 -7.24
C ARG A 158 -7.30 1.96 -6.25
N TYR A 159 -8.51 1.47 -6.49
CA TYR A 159 -9.20 0.58 -5.56
C TYR A 159 -9.29 -0.85 -6.08
N GLN A 160 -9.18 -1.81 -5.15
CA GLN A 160 -9.32 -3.24 -5.43
C GLN A 160 -10.70 -3.58 -6.04
N ARG A 161 -11.78 -2.96 -5.55
CA ARG A 161 -13.14 -3.20 -6.08
C ARG A 161 -13.30 -2.82 -7.54
N GLU A 162 -12.49 -1.89 -8.01
CA GLU A 162 -12.44 -1.44 -9.42
C GLU A 162 -11.32 -2.15 -10.19
N ARG A 163 -10.73 -3.21 -9.61
CA ARG A 163 -9.62 -3.97 -10.18
C ARG A 163 -8.45 -3.08 -10.59
N TYR A 164 -8.27 -1.98 -9.85
CA TYR A 164 -7.29 -0.93 -10.11
C TYR A 164 -7.39 -0.31 -11.52
N GLY A 165 -8.55 -0.40 -12.18
CA GLY A 165 -8.74 0.12 -13.54
C GLY A 165 -8.91 1.65 -13.60
N ILE A 166 -9.43 2.25 -12.54
CA ILE A 166 -9.76 3.68 -12.47
C ILE A 166 -8.78 4.40 -11.52
N GLU A 167 -8.25 5.54 -11.96
CA GLU A 167 -7.45 6.44 -11.14
C GLU A 167 -8.34 7.50 -10.50
N HIS A 168 -8.18 7.70 -9.20
CA HIS A 168 -8.85 8.75 -8.46
C HIS A 168 -7.81 9.74 -7.96
N VAL A 169 -7.92 11.00 -8.41
CA VAL A 169 -7.10 12.10 -7.90
C VAL A 169 -7.67 12.54 -6.57
N LEU A 170 -6.86 12.44 -5.52
CA LEU A 170 -7.26 12.82 -4.16
C LEU A 170 -6.88 14.27 -3.85
N HIS A 171 -5.67 14.66 -4.23
CA HIS A 171 -5.15 15.98 -3.88
C HIS A 171 -4.01 16.41 -4.81
N GLN A 172 -3.88 17.72 -5.04
CA GLN A 172 -2.69 18.30 -5.66
C GLN A 172 -1.64 18.54 -4.58
N LEU A 173 -0.44 17.98 -4.75
CA LEU A 173 0.67 18.16 -3.82
C LEU A 173 1.63 19.25 -4.32
N PRO A 174 2.42 19.85 -3.40
CA PRO A 174 3.59 20.62 -3.78
C PRO A 174 4.57 19.78 -4.62
N PRO A 175 5.29 20.39 -5.58
CA PRO A 175 6.24 19.67 -6.40
C PRO A 175 7.29 18.89 -5.58
N LYS A 176 7.64 17.70 -6.05
CA LYS A 176 8.64 16.80 -5.42
C LYS A 176 8.24 16.25 -4.04
N THR A 177 6.98 16.39 -3.65
CA THR A 177 6.45 15.65 -2.49
C THR A 177 6.61 14.15 -2.72
N GLN A 178 6.92 13.40 -1.65
CA GLN A 178 7.02 11.94 -1.70
C GLN A 178 5.91 11.29 -0.87
N LEU A 179 5.29 10.25 -1.42
CA LEU A 179 4.41 9.37 -0.63
C LEU A 179 5.28 8.37 0.15
N VAL A 180 5.34 8.52 1.46
CA VAL A 180 6.22 7.70 2.30
C VAL A 180 5.53 6.40 2.67
N LYS A 181 4.27 6.46 3.14
CA LYS A 181 3.47 5.29 3.53
C LYS A 181 1.98 5.59 3.43
N ILE A 182 1.18 4.54 3.43
CA ILE A 182 -0.27 4.62 3.62
C ILE A 182 -0.73 3.56 4.62
N GLY A 183 -1.90 3.77 5.23
CA GLY A 183 -2.52 2.77 6.08
C GLY A 183 -3.46 3.38 7.12
N MET A 184 -4.00 2.51 7.98
CA MET A 184 -4.87 2.94 9.08
C MET A 184 -4.10 3.71 10.16
N GLY A 185 -4.61 4.87 10.55
CA GLY A 185 -4.13 5.69 11.66
C GLY A 185 -4.81 5.40 12.99
N ALA A 186 -4.25 5.93 14.08
CA ALA A 186 -4.76 5.72 15.45
C ALA A 186 -6.21 6.19 15.67
N ALA A 187 -6.71 7.13 14.88
CA ALA A 187 -8.09 7.63 14.93
C ALA A 187 -9.08 6.80 14.08
N ASN A 188 -8.69 5.60 13.61
CA ASN A 188 -9.45 4.79 12.66
C ASN A 188 -9.75 5.50 11.33
N ARG A 189 -8.81 6.34 10.88
CA ARG A 189 -8.84 6.99 9.57
C ARG A 189 -7.73 6.44 8.69
N PHE A 190 -8.00 6.24 7.41
CA PHE A 190 -6.96 5.88 6.44
C PHE A 190 -6.13 7.12 6.13
N LEU A 191 -4.81 7.00 6.26
CA LEU A 191 -3.87 8.10 6.15
C LEU A 191 -2.91 7.89 4.99
N PHE A 192 -2.47 9.02 4.43
CA PHE A 192 -1.42 9.11 3.43
C PHE A 192 -0.28 9.94 4.05
N ASP A 193 0.81 9.27 4.42
CA ASP A 193 1.98 9.90 5.01
C ASP A 193 2.87 10.46 3.89
N THR A 194 2.90 11.77 3.75
CA THR A 194 3.64 12.49 2.71
C THR A 194 4.79 13.30 3.31
N LYS A 195 5.89 13.39 2.57
CA LYS A 195 7.04 14.20 2.93
C LYS A 195 7.36 15.19 1.83
N GLU A 196 7.25 16.47 2.16
CA GLU A 196 7.68 17.56 1.28
C GLU A 196 9.20 17.65 1.21
N PRO A 197 9.76 18.13 0.07
CA PRO A 197 11.18 18.47 0.00
C PRO A 197 11.52 19.56 1.02
N LYS A 198 12.73 19.49 1.59
CA LYS A 198 13.29 20.59 2.40
C LYS A 198 13.70 21.77 1.53
#